data_AF-A0A2G5NF44-F1
#
_entry.id   AF-A0A2G5NF44-F1
#
_cell.length_a   1.000
_cell.length_b   1.000
_cell.length_c   1.000
_cell.angle_alpha   90.00
_cell.angle_beta   90.00
_cell.angle_gamma   90.00
#
_symmetry.space_group_name_H-M   'P 1'
#
loop_
_entity.id
_entity.type
_entity.pdbx_description
1 polymer ?
#
loop_
_entity_poly.entity_id
_entity_poly.type
_entity_poly.pdbx_seq_one_letter_code
_entity_poly.pdbx_strand_id
1 'polypeptide(L)'
;MHALYLPPSARWRLSQQITQSGVFLHNVYDDNGVSCATATIAIEQCERAVSMRVELGDSINSITLAKRNDTGVRAVRFLEDLLSGVTVSTVPEVDEYLLVSDLEVTLREALRLQRGTYELPVEGIESLWLMLRSSASESARTVFHFELDSVGITLPLRLPADRVQAYELLSACVQEFVATYRRKG
;
A
#
# COMPACT_ATOMS: atom_id res chain seq x y z
N MET A 1 3.74 -32.23 -0.47
CA MET A 1 3.25 -30.85 -0.25
C MET A 1 1.75 -30.92 -0.39
N HIS A 2 1.01 -30.64 0.69
CA HIS A 2 -0.44 -30.53 0.60
C HIS A 2 -0.77 -29.17 -0.01
N ALA A 3 -1.57 -29.15 -1.07
CA ALA A 3 -1.99 -27.91 -1.69
C ALA A 3 -3.01 -27.26 -0.76
N LEU A 4 -2.66 -26.12 -0.18
CA LEU A 4 -3.60 -25.35 0.59
C LEU A 4 -4.59 -24.68 -0.37
N TYR A 5 -5.86 -24.60 0.00
CA TYR A 5 -6.86 -23.95 -0.85
C TYR A 5 -7.82 -23.06 -0.06
N LEU A 6 -8.36 -22.09 -0.79
CA LEU A 6 -9.45 -21.23 -0.34
C LEU A 6 -10.79 -21.82 -0.80
N PRO A 7 -11.80 -22.00 0.07
CA PRO A 7 -13.08 -22.58 -0.33
C PRO A 7 -13.85 -21.61 -1.26
N PRO A 8 -14.75 -22.11 -2.14
CA PRO A 8 -15.43 -21.28 -3.13
C PRO A 8 -16.18 -20.07 -2.55
N SER A 9 -16.80 -20.23 -1.36
CA SER A 9 -17.50 -19.16 -0.66
C SER A 9 -16.55 -18.06 -0.17
N ALA A 10 -15.33 -18.42 0.26
CA ALA A 10 -14.30 -17.48 0.65
C ALA A 10 -13.69 -16.76 -0.56
N ARG A 11 -13.54 -17.45 -1.71
CA ARG A 11 -13.13 -16.82 -2.99
C ARG A 11 -14.13 -15.73 -3.40
N TRP A 12 -15.42 -16.06 -3.41
CA TRP A 12 -16.48 -15.09 -3.70
C TRP A 12 -16.42 -13.91 -2.73
N ARG A 13 -16.29 -14.19 -1.42
CA ARG A 13 -16.21 -13.13 -0.40
C ARG A 13 -15.01 -12.21 -0.61
N LEU A 14 -13.81 -12.76 -0.86
CA LEU A 14 -12.61 -11.98 -1.12
C LEU A 14 -12.77 -11.10 -2.36
N SER A 15 -13.37 -11.64 -3.43
CA SER A 15 -13.63 -10.88 -4.65
C SER A 15 -14.52 -9.65 -4.44
N GLN A 16 -15.41 -9.69 -3.45
CA GLN A 16 -16.26 -8.57 -3.05
C GLN A 16 -15.55 -7.64 -2.06
N GLN A 17 -14.77 -8.19 -1.13
CA GLN A 17 -14.00 -7.41 -0.14
C GLN A 17 -12.91 -6.55 -0.77
N ILE A 18 -12.43 -6.91 -1.97
CA ILE A 18 -11.43 -6.13 -2.71
C ILE A 18 -11.89 -4.71 -3.06
N THR A 19 -13.17 -4.38 -2.91
CA THR A 19 -13.70 -3.03 -3.11
C THR A 19 -13.78 -2.22 -1.82
N GLN A 20 -13.30 -2.77 -0.70
CA GLN A 20 -13.35 -2.17 0.64
C GLN A 20 -11.92 -2.03 1.19
N SER A 21 -11.69 -1.02 2.02
CA SER A 21 -10.48 -0.95 2.83
C SER A 21 -10.73 -1.67 4.16
N GLY A 22 -9.78 -2.45 4.64
CA GLY A 22 -9.92 -3.16 5.90
C GLY A 22 -9.03 -4.39 6.03
N VAL A 23 -9.18 -5.10 7.15
CA VAL A 23 -8.48 -6.37 7.42
C VAL A 23 -9.50 -7.49 7.46
N PHE A 24 -9.26 -8.53 6.66
CA PHE A 24 -10.18 -9.66 6.47
C PHE A 24 -9.46 -10.97 6.76
N LEU A 25 -10.10 -11.83 7.55
CA LEU A 25 -9.58 -13.15 7.91
C LEU A 25 -10.20 -14.21 7.01
N HIS A 26 -9.35 -15.07 6.45
CA HIS A 26 -9.76 -16.18 5.60
C HIS A 26 -9.13 -17.48 6.08
N ASN A 27 -9.95 -18.49 6.38
CA ASN A 27 -9.45 -19.82 6.72
C ASN A 27 -9.04 -20.57 5.45
N VAL A 28 -7.92 -21.28 5.57
CA VAL A 28 -7.27 -22.02 4.50
C VAL A 28 -7.29 -23.50 4.86
N TYR A 29 -7.60 -24.34 3.88
CA TYR A 29 -7.87 -25.76 4.09
C TYR A 29 -6.86 -26.62 3.33
N ASP A 30 -6.56 -27.81 3.86
CA ASP A 30 -5.91 -28.88 3.11
C ASP A 30 -6.92 -29.66 2.24
N ASP A 31 -6.41 -30.57 1.41
CA ASP A 31 -7.20 -31.46 0.57
C ASP A 31 -8.21 -32.33 1.33
N ASN A 32 -8.06 -32.49 2.66
CA ASN A 32 -8.99 -33.22 3.51
C ASN A 32 -10.13 -32.35 4.06
N GLY A 33 -10.15 -31.05 3.71
CA GLY A 33 -11.11 -30.08 4.21
C GLY A 33 -10.86 -29.67 5.66
N VAL A 34 -9.65 -29.90 6.19
CA VAL A 34 -9.24 -29.46 7.52
C VAL A 34 -8.67 -28.06 7.44
N SER A 35 -9.13 -27.15 8.31
CA SER A 35 -8.57 -25.80 8.39
C SER A 35 -7.14 -25.87 8.95
N CYS A 36 -6.16 -25.55 8.12
CA CYS A 36 -4.74 -25.64 8.47
C CYS A 36 -4.13 -24.31 8.88
N ALA A 37 -4.67 -23.19 8.39
CA ALA A 37 -4.16 -21.86 8.67
C ALA A 37 -5.23 -20.78 8.50
N THR A 38 -4.96 -19.59 9.02
CA THR A 38 -5.74 -18.39 8.76
C THR A 38 -4.86 -17.37 8.06
N ALA A 39 -5.29 -16.91 6.89
CA ALA A 39 -4.70 -15.80 6.18
C ALA A 39 -5.31 -14.48 6.66
N THR A 40 -4.46 -13.52 7.02
CA THR A 40 -4.87 -12.14 7.31
C THR A 40 -4.63 -11.30 6.07
N ILE A 41 -5.70 -10.73 5.51
CA ILE A 41 -5.67 -9.97 4.27
C ILE A 41 -5.99 -8.51 4.58
N ALA A 42 -4.98 -7.64 4.51
CA ALA A 42 -5.18 -6.20 4.57
C ALA A 42 -5.38 -5.64 3.16
N ILE A 43 -6.45 -4.89 2.97
CA ILE A 43 -6.81 -4.27 1.71
C ILE A 43 -6.87 -2.75 1.91
N GLU A 44 -6.22 -2.01 1.03
CA GLU A 44 -6.25 -0.55 0.98
C GLU A 44 -6.73 -0.10 -0.40
N GLN A 45 -7.83 0.64 -0.44
CA GLN A 45 -8.34 1.27 -1.65
C GLN A 45 -7.51 2.52 -1.99
N CYS A 46 -6.98 2.58 -3.21
CA CYS A 46 -6.40 3.79 -3.79
C CYS A 46 -7.34 4.38 -4.85
N GLU A 47 -6.99 5.54 -5.42
CA GLU A 47 -7.81 6.19 -6.46
C GLU A 47 -7.97 5.29 -7.70
N ARG A 48 -6.86 4.70 -8.18
CA ARG A 48 -6.82 3.89 -9.42
C ARG A 48 -6.39 2.43 -9.20
N ALA A 49 -6.07 2.06 -7.97
CA ALA A 49 -5.55 0.75 -7.63
C ALA A 49 -6.10 0.25 -6.29
N VAL A 50 -5.81 -1.01 -5.98
CA VAL A 50 -6.06 -1.65 -4.69
C VAL A 50 -4.76 -2.31 -4.25
N SER A 51 -4.27 -1.95 -3.08
CA SER A 51 -3.16 -2.63 -2.43
C SER A 51 -3.72 -3.76 -1.57
N MET A 52 -3.19 -4.96 -1.72
CA MET A 52 -3.55 -6.13 -0.93
C MET A 52 -2.30 -6.75 -0.34
N ARG A 53 -2.29 -6.91 0.99
CA ARG A 53 -1.25 -7.60 1.75
C ARG A 53 -1.84 -8.84 2.39
N VAL A 54 -1.17 -9.97 2.18
CA VAL A 54 -1.54 -11.28 2.72
C VAL A 54 -0.47 -11.73 3.70
N GLU A 55 -0.89 -12.00 4.93
CA GLU A 55 -0.06 -12.61 5.96
C GLU A 55 -0.55 -14.04 6.19
N LEU A 56 0.34 -15.02 6.04
CA LEU A 56 0.05 -16.44 6.21
C LEU A 56 1.23 -17.11 6.92
N GLY A 57 1.03 -17.46 8.19
CA GLY A 57 2.12 -17.92 9.06
C GLY A 57 3.22 -16.84 9.16
N ASP A 58 4.46 -17.22 8.87
CA ASP A 58 5.61 -16.30 8.86
C ASP A 58 5.80 -15.57 7.52
N SER A 59 4.95 -15.84 6.52
CA SER A 59 5.05 -15.22 5.20
C SER A 59 4.18 -13.96 5.11
N ILE A 60 4.76 -12.90 4.54
CA ILE A 60 4.07 -11.64 4.27
C ILE A 60 4.31 -11.30 2.81
N ASN A 61 3.22 -11.24 2.04
CA ASN A 61 3.25 -10.96 0.61
C ASN A 61 2.31 -9.81 0.28
N SER A 62 2.62 -9.02 -0.73
CA SER A 62 1.78 -7.89 -1.14
C SER A 62 1.70 -7.78 -2.65
N ILE A 63 0.54 -7.33 -3.13
CA ILE A 63 0.28 -7.00 -4.54
C ILE A 63 -0.49 -5.70 -4.63
N THR A 64 -0.24 -4.94 -5.69
CA THR A 64 -1.05 -3.78 -6.06
C THR A 64 -1.74 -4.06 -7.37
N LEU A 65 -3.07 -3.97 -7.39
CA LEU A 65 -3.90 -4.29 -8.53
C LEU A 65 -4.58 -3.04 -9.08
N ALA A 66 -4.51 -2.85 -10.39
CA ALA A 66 -5.35 -1.90 -11.12
C ALA A 66 -6.83 -2.09 -10.80
N LYS A 67 -7.57 -1.01 -10.52
CA LYS A 67 -9.04 -1.07 -10.42
C LYS A 67 -9.66 -1.33 -11.79
N ARG A 68 -10.08 -2.57 -12.01
CA ARG A 68 -10.74 -3.09 -13.21
C ARG A 68 -11.91 -4.01 -12.80
N ASN A 69 -12.76 -4.37 -13.75
CA ASN A 69 -13.87 -5.29 -13.50
C ASN A 69 -13.42 -6.68 -13.03
N ASP A 70 -12.17 -7.07 -13.26
CA ASP A 70 -11.59 -8.36 -12.89
C ASP A 70 -10.68 -8.30 -11.64
N THR A 71 -10.61 -7.15 -10.94
CA THR A 71 -9.75 -6.97 -9.75
C THR A 71 -9.97 -8.06 -8.71
N GLY A 72 -11.23 -8.43 -8.45
CA GLY A 72 -11.57 -9.48 -7.48
C GLY A 72 -11.09 -10.86 -7.90
N VAL A 73 -11.13 -11.17 -9.20
CA VAL A 73 -10.61 -12.44 -9.73
C VAL A 73 -9.09 -12.49 -9.59
N ARG A 74 -8.42 -11.37 -9.88
CA ARG A 74 -6.95 -11.25 -9.78
C ARG A 74 -6.46 -11.30 -8.34
N ALA A 75 -7.19 -10.70 -7.40
CA ALA A 75 -6.90 -10.81 -5.96
C ALA A 75 -7.03 -12.25 -5.45
N VAL A 76 -8.07 -12.98 -5.87
CA VAL A 76 -8.25 -14.40 -5.53
C VAL A 76 -7.10 -15.24 -6.08
N ARG A 77 -6.74 -15.05 -7.36
CA ARG A 77 -5.63 -15.77 -8.00
C ARG A 77 -4.31 -15.55 -7.27
N PHE A 78 -3.98 -14.31 -6.92
CA PHE A 78 -2.78 -14.01 -6.14
C PHE A 78 -2.72 -14.80 -4.84
N LEU A 79 -3.84 -14.88 -4.10
CA LEU A 79 -3.89 -15.67 -2.88
C LEU A 79 -3.74 -17.17 -3.16
N GLU A 80 -4.38 -17.70 -4.21
CA GLU A 80 -4.27 -19.11 -4.61
C GLU A 80 -2.84 -19.49 -5.02
N ASP A 81 -2.13 -18.58 -5.72
CA ASP A 81 -0.72 -18.77 -6.10
C ASP A 81 0.18 -18.85 -4.86
N LEU A 82 -0.06 -17.97 -3.86
CA LEU A 82 0.62 -18.01 -2.56
C LEU A 82 0.37 -19.33 -1.82
N LEU A 83 -0.89 -19.79 -1.79
CA LEU A 83 -1.27 -21.03 -1.12
C LEU A 83 -0.67 -22.28 -1.78
N SER A 84 -0.45 -22.22 -3.10
CA SER A 84 0.15 -23.29 -3.87
C SER A 84 1.68 -23.33 -3.77
N GLY A 85 2.30 -22.36 -3.08
CA GLY A 85 3.75 -22.24 -2.97
C GLY A 85 4.43 -21.95 -4.32
N VAL A 86 3.66 -21.54 -5.32
CA VAL A 86 4.20 -21.08 -6.60
C VAL A 86 4.85 -19.72 -6.33
N THR A 87 6.05 -19.51 -6.88
CA THR A 87 6.65 -18.17 -6.88
C THR A 87 5.68 -17.29 -7.64
N VAL A 88 4.94 -16.43 -6.91
CA VAL A 88 4.02 -15.48 -7.52
C VAL A 88 4.82 -14.78 -8.60
N SER A 89 4.40 -14.90 -9.85
CA SER A 89 4.96 -14.09 -10.92
C SER A 89 4.54 -12.66 -10.60
N THR A 90 5.32 -11.99 -9.76
CA THR A 90 5.30 -10.55 -9.54
C THR A 90 5.91 -9.88 -10.76
N VAL A 91 5.54 -10.34 -11.97
CA VAL A 91 5.63 -9.53 -13.16
C VAL A 91 4.28 -8.82 -13.17
N PRO A 92 4.16 -7.66 -12.51
CA PRO A 92 3.06 -6.76 -12.79
C PRO A 92 2.85 -6.74 -14.30
N GLU A 93 1.61 -6.88 -14.78
CA GLU A 93 1.33 -6.60 -16.20
C GLU A 93 2.01 -5.27 -16.54
N VAL A 94 2.54 -5.11 -17.74
CA VAL A 94 3.42 -3.97 -18.13
C VAL A 94 2.84 -2.58 -17.76
N ASP A 95 1.52 -2.49 -17.53
CA ASP A 95 0.79 -1.33 -17.04
C ASP A 95 0.61 -1.20 -15.51
N GLU A 96 0.84 -2.23 -14.69
CA GLU A 96 0.64 -2.17 -13.22
C GLU A 96 1.69 -1.31 -12.50
N TYR A 97 2.92 -1.24 -13.01
CA TYR A 97 3.90 -0.22 -12.58
C TYR A 97 3.52 1.19 -13.04
N LEU A 98 2.74 1.32 -14.12
CA LEU A 98 2.29 2.60 -14.67
C LEU A 98 1.03 3.15 -13.99
N LEU A 99 0.39 2.38 -13.11
CA LEU A 99 -0.90 2.71 -12.49
C LEU A 99 -0.80 3.27 -11.07
N VAL A 100 0.32 3.04 -10.40
CA VAL A 100 0.70 3.73 -9.18
C VAL A 100 1.58 4.88 -9.62
N SER A 101 1.15 6.12 -9.37
CA SER A 101 2.02 7.27 -9.67
C SER A 101 3.35 7.08 -8.93
N ASP A 102 4.47 7.50 -9.54
CA ASP A 102 5.78 7.47 -8.88
C ASP A 102 5.72 8.15 -7.51
N LEU A 103 4.82 9.12 -7.34
CA LEU A 103 4.53 9.78 -6.07
C LEU A 103 4.03 8.82 -5.00
N GLU A 104 3.05 7.97 -5.32
CA GLU A 104 2.51 7.01 -4.37
C GLU A 104 3.56 5.95 -3.99
N VAL A 105 4.38 5.50 -4.95
CA VAL A 105 5.51 4.60 -4.67
C VAL A 105 6.47 5.25 -3.67
N THR A 106 6.89 6.49 -3.95
CA THR A 106 7.78 7.25 -3.07
C THR A 106 7.21 7.44 -1.67
N LEU A 107 5.93 7.82 -1.55
CA LEU A 107 5.28 8.01 -0.24
C LEU A 107 5.22 6.71 0.56
N ARG A 108 4.87 5.59 -0.08
CA ARG A 108 4.82 4.28 0.61
C ARG A 108 6.20 3.81 1.04
N GLU A 109 7.22 4.03 0.22
CA GLU A 109 8.60 3.74 0.61
C GLU A 109 9.04 4.61 1.79
N ALA A 110 8.75 5.91 1.74
CA ALA A 110 9.05 6.86 2.80
C ALA A 110 8.41 6.45 4.13
N LEU A 111 7.14 5.99 4.10
CA LEU A 111 6.43 5.46 5.28
C LEU A 111 6.95 4.12 5.76
N ARG A 112 7.47 3.27 4.87
CA ARG A 112 8.09 1.99 5.24
C ARG A 112 9.38 2.21 6.01
N LEU A 113 10.19 3.18 5.58
CA LEU A 113 11.48 3.49 6.17
C LEU A 113 11.39 4.49 7.34
N GLN A 114 10.35 5.32 7.37
CA GLN A 114 10.06 6.34 8.41
C GLN A 114 11.21 7.32 8.69
N ARG A 115 12.16 7.43 7.76
CA ARG A 115 13.33 8.31 7.82
C ARG A 115 13.85 8.56 6.42
N GLY A 116 14.53 9.67 6.21
CA GLY A 116 15.21 9.98 4.96
C GLY A 116 14.65 11.20 4.26
N THR A 117 15.17 11.45 3.08
CA THR A 117 14.84 12.59 2.23
C THR A 117 14.42 12.03 0.88
N TYR A 118 13.21 12.36 0.46
CA TYR A 118 12.58 11.78 -0.72
C TYR A 118 12.15 12.90 -1.65
N GLU A 119 12.62 12.87 -2.90
CA GLU A 119 12.10 13.75 -3.94
C GLU A 119 10.70 13.28 -4.32
N LEU A 120 9.73 14.19 -4.34
CA LEU A 120 8.36 13.88 -4.70
C LEU A 120 8.16 14.16 -6.20
N PRO A 121 7.94 13.12 -7.02
CA PRO A 121 7.75 13.28 -8.44
C PRO A 121 6.34 13.84 -8.70
N VAL A 122 6.25 15.16 -8.73
CA VAL A 122 5.01 15.91 -9.00
C VAL A 122 5.17 16.64 -10.32
N GLU A 123 4.30 16.34 -11.28
CA GLU A 123 4.32 16.99 -12.58
C GLU A 123 4.15 18.52 -12.47
N GLY A 124 5.13 19.24 -13.02
CA GLY A 124 5.18 20.70 -13.05
C GLY A 124 5.68 21.36 -11.76
N ILE A 125 6.17 20.59 -10.78
CA ILE A 125 6.81 21.12 -9.58
C ILE A 125 8.16 20.44 -9.40
N GLU A 126 9.23 21.16 -9.70
CA GLU A 126 10.59 20.68 -9.51
C GLU A 126 11.04 20.88 -8.05
N SER A 127 11.97 20.04 -7.59
CA SER A 127 12.63 20.19 -6.28
C SER A 127 11.67 20.22 -5.07
N LEU A 128 10.57 19.46 -5.12
CA LEU A 128 9.71 19.21 -3.96
C LEU A 128 10.22 17.99 -3.18
N TRP A 129 10.51 18.17 -1.91
CA TRP A 129 11.11 17.14 -1.05
C TRP A 129 10.24 16.84 0.17
N LEU A 130 10.09 15.55 0.48
CA LEU A 130 9.58 15.07 1.76
C LEU A 130 10.76 14.71 2.67
N MET A 131 10.79 15.33 3.84
CA MET A 131 11.79 15.07 4.86
C MET A 131 11.16 14.29 5.99
N LEU A 132 11.74 13.13 6.34
CA LEU A 132 11.35 12.32 7.49
C LEU A 132 12.52 12.20 8.45
N ARG A 133 12.29 12.53 9.73
CA ARG A 133 13.31 12.53 10.78
C ARG A 133 12.74 11.97 12.07
N SER A 134 13.60 11.36 12.90
CA SER A 134 13.23 11.09 14.29
C SER A 134 13.02 12.41 15.02
N SER A 135 11.97 12.48 15.84
CA SER A 135 11.68 13.64 16.68
C SER A 135 12.81 13.83 17.68
N ALA A 136 13.29 15.08 17.80
CA ALA A 136 14.33 15.43 18.76
C ALA A 136 13.85 15.28 20.23
N SER A 137 12.55 15.41 20.48
CA SER A 137 11.96 15.31 21.83
C SER A 137 11.53 13.90 22.22
N GLU A 138 11.26 13.02 21.24
CA GLU A 138 10.80 11.65 21.44
C GLU A 138 11.34 10.77 20.31
N SER A 139 12.52 10.16 20.51
CA SER A 139 13.26 9.43 19.46
C SER A 139 12.47 8.28 18.81
N ALA A 140 11.44 7.76 19.50
CA ALA A 140 10.53 6.74 18.99
C ALA A 140 9.47 7.27 18.01
N ARG A 141 9.37 8.58 17.81
CA ARG A 141 8.40 9.19 16.89
C ARG A 141 9.08 9.79 15.68
N THR A 142 8.47 9.61 14.53
CA THR A 142 8.86 10.27 13.29
C THR A 142 8.09 11.57 13.10
N VAL A 143 8.80 12.61 12.66
CA VAL A 143 8.23 13.86 12.17
C VAL A 143 8.53 14.00 10.68
N PHE A 144 7.67 14.74 9.99
CA PHE A 144 7.86 15.08 8.59
C PHE A 144 7.66 16.57 8.31
N HIS A 145 8.30 17.07 7.26
CA HIS A 145 8.02 18.36 6.68
C HIS A 145 8.34 18.34 5.18
N PHE A 146 7.83 19.33 4.45
CA PHE A 146 8.12 19.51 3.03
C PHE A 146 9.08 20.67 2.80
N GLU A 147 9.95 20.51 1.82
CA GLU A 147 10.84 21.56 1.31
C GLU A 147 10.61 21.74 -0.18
N LEU A 148 10.60 23.00 -0.64
CA LEU A 148 10.59 23.36 -2.06
C LEU A 148 11.78 24.27 -2.32
N ASP A 149 12.61 23.94 -3.31
CA ASP A 149 13.83 24.71 -3.63
C ASP A 149 14.74 24.93 -2.40
N SER A 150 14.87 23.90 -1.56
CA SER A 150 15.60 23.93 -0.29
C SER A 150 15.02 24.88 0.78
N VAL A 151 13.80 25.37 0.59
CA VAL A 151 13.07 26.19 1.58
C VAL A 151 12.01 25.34 2.26
N GLY A 152 12.03 25.27 3.59
CA GLY A 152 10.99 24.63 4.39
C GLY A 152 9.64 25.34 4.22
N ILE A 153 8.69 24.67 3.56
CA ILE A 153 7.36 25.22 3.27
C ILE A 153 6.30 24.78 4.29
N THR A 154 6.62 23.79 5.13
CA THR A 154 5.77 23.39 6.26
C THR A 154 6.58 23.32 7.55
N LEU A 155 5.91 23.53 8.68
CA LEU A 155 6.48 23.18 9.98
C LEU A 155 6.60 21.66 10.12
N PRO A 156 7.53 21.13 10.92
CA PRO A 156 7.58 19.71 11.25
C PRO A 156 6.30 19.22 11.94
N LEU A 157 5.64 18.24 11.33
CA LEU A 157 4.43 17.62 11.81
C LEU A 157 4.71 16.18 12.26
N ARG A 158 3.94 15.69 13.23
CA ARG A 158 4.06 14.30 13.68
C ARG A 158 3.45 13.36 12.66
N LEU A 159 4.19 12.30 12.34
CA LEU A 159 3.66 11.22 11.55
C LEU A 159 2.79 10.31 12.44
N PRO A 160 1.56 9.97 12.04
CA PRO A 160 0.76 8.96 12.72
C PRO A 160 1.49 7.63 12.84
N ALA A 161 1.26 6.90 13.94
CA ALA A 161 1.81 5.56 14.13
C ALA A 161 1.11 4.52 13.23
N ASP A 162 -0.18 4.74 12.97
CA ASP A 162 -0.94 3.95 12.01
C ASP A 162 -0.53 4.30 10.57
N ARG A 163 -0.17 3.28 9.79
CA ARG A 163 0.40 3.46 8.45
C ARG A 163 -0.62 3.98 7.45
N VAL A 164 -1.88 3.60 7.59
CA VAL A 164 -2.96 4.05 6.70
C VAL A 164 -3.20 5.54 6.94
N GLN A 165 -3.37 5.96 8.19
CA GLN A 165 -3.51 7.37 8.56
C GLN A 165 -2.29 8.21 8.17
N ALA A 166 -1.08 7.66 8.29
CA ALA A 166 0.14 8.33 7.88
C ALA A 166 0.19 8.56 6.35
N TYR A 167 -0.24 7.57 5.57
CA TYR A 167 -0.36 7.71 4.12
C TYR A 167 -1.42 8.73 3.72
N GLU A 168 -2.62 8.64 4.29
CA GLU A 168 -3.71 9.58 4.02
C GLU A 168 -3.29 11.02 4.33
N LEU A 169 -2.60 11.23 5.47
CA LEU A 169 -2.07 12.55 5.84
C LEU A 169 -1.05 13.06 4.82
N LEU A 170 -0.02 12.26 4.49
CA LEU A 170 1.01 12.70 3.54
C LEU A 170 0.42 12.97 2.16
N SER A 171 -0.43 12.07 1.67
CA SER A 171 -1.11 12.21 0.38
C SER A 171 -1.97 13.47 0.33
N ALA A 172 -2.78 13.72 1.38
CA ALA A 172 -3.62 14.92 1.46
C ALA A 172 -2.78 16.20 1.50
N CYS A 173 -1.68 16.21 2.26
CA CYS A 173 -0.78 17.37 2.31
C CYS A 173 -0.16 17.67 0.93
N VAL A 174 0.29 16.64 0.20
CA VAL A 174 0.85 16.83 -1.14
C VAL A 174 -0.23 17.32 -2.10
N GLN A 175 -1.43 16.75 -2.09
CA GLN A 175 -2.54 17.18 -2.95
C GLN A 175 -2.93 18.64 -2.70
N GLU A 176 -3.05 19.06 -1.44
CA GLU A 176 -3.38 20.45 -1.07
C GLU A 176 -2.26 21.41 -1.49
N PHE A 177 -1.00 21.01 -1.30
CA PHE A 177 0.15 21.78 -1.75
C PHE A 177 0.13 21.99 -3.28
N VAL A 178 -0.05 20.92 -4.05
CA VAL A 178 -0.11 20.96 -5.52
C VAL A 178 -1.26 21.85 -5.99
N ALA A 179 -2.45 21.70 -5.38
CA ALA A 179 -3.60 22.53 -5.70
C ALA A 179 -3.34 24.01 -5.41
N THR A 180 -2.67 24.33 -4.31
CA THR A 180 -2.33 25.70 -3.94
C THR A 180 -1.26 26.31 -4.86
N TYR A 181 -0.22 25.54 -5.19
CA TYR A 181 0.86 25.98 -6.08
C TYR A 181 0.31 26.31 -7.48
N ARG A 182 -0.49 25.41 -8.05
CA ARG A 182 -1.11 25.58 -9.39
C ARG A 182 -2.14 26.71 -9.48
N ARG A 183 -2.66 27.22 -8.35
CA ARG A 183 -3.53 28.40 -8.34
C ARG A 183 -2.75 29.72 -8.34
N LYS A 184 -1.48 29.69 -7.94
CA LYS A 184 -0.64 30.89 -7.77
C LYS A 184 0.38 31.07 -8.89
N GLY A 185 0.76 29.99 -9.59
CA GLY A 185 1.49 30.03 -10.86
C GLY A 185 0.54 30.27 -12.03
#